data_AF-A0A182FT88-F1
#
_entry.id   AF-A0A182FT88-F1
#
_cell.length_a   1.000
_cell.length_b   1.000
_cell.length_c   1.000
_cell.angle_alpha   90.00
_cell.angle_beta   90.00
_cell.angle_gamma   90.00
#
_symmetry.space_group_name_H-M   'P 1'
#
loop_
_entity.id
_entity.type
_entity.pdbx_description
1 polymer ?
#
loop_
_entity_poly.entity_id
_entity_poly.type
_entity_poly.pdbx_seq_one_letter_code
_entity_poly.pdbx_strand_id
1 'polypeptide(L)' 'MTCTGCSGAVERVLEVSRRVALLFAEKVEKVEIDLDNKKVFVTSALPADDLLETIKKTGKETSYIGVKQ' A
#
# COMPACT_ATOMS: atom_id res chain seq x y z
N MET A 1 -15.53 -3.55 13.75
CA MET A 1 -15.84 -2.09 13.76
C MET A 1 -16.17 -1.72 15.20
N THR A 2 -15.40 -1.04 16.03
CA THR A 2 -14.27 -0.10 15.92
C THR A 2 -13.25 -0.52 16.99
N CYS A 3 -12.13 -1.12 16.57
CA CYS A 3 -10.99 -1.29 17.46
C CYS A 3 -9.99 -0.18 17.11
N THR A 4 -9.49 0.56 18.09
CA THR A 4 -8.48 1.63 17.90
C THR A 4 -7.22 1.11 17.20
N GLY A 5 -6.96 -0.20 17.25
CA GLY A 5 -5.92 -0.88 16.46
C GLY A 5 -6.25 -1.02 14.96
N CYS A 6 -7.53 -1.14 14.62
CA CYS A 6 -8.05 -1.31 13.27
C CYS A 6 -7.98 0.03 12.53
N SER A 7 -8.39 1.14 13.16
CA SER A 7 -8.28 2.49 12.59
C SER A 7 -6.82 2.90 12.38
N GLY A 8 -5.91 2.56 13.31
CA GLY A 8 -4.48 2.80 13.11
C GLY A 8 -3.88 1.97 11.97
N ALA A 9 -4.36 0.74 11.72
CA ALA A 9 -3.94 -0.04 10.56
C ALA A 9 -4.43 0.60 9.24
N VAL A 10 -5.68 1.09 9.22
CA VAL A 10 -6.28 1.82 8.10
C VAL A 10 -5.52 3.10 7.80
N GLU A 11 -5.26 3.95 8.80
CA GLU A 11 -4.46 5.18 8.66
C GLU A 11 -3.05 4.89 8.15
N ARG A 12 -2.40 3.83 8.64
CA ARG A 12 -1.06 3.43 8.20
C ARG A 12 -1.04 2.96 6.75
N VAL A 13 -2.06 2.24 6.32
CA VAL A 13 -2.19 1.78 4.92
C VAL A 13 -2.51 2.97 4.01
N LEU A 14 -3.39 3.89 4.45
CA LEU A 14 -3.68 5.13 3.74
C LEU A 14 -2.44 6.02 3.63
N GLU A 15 -1.60 6.09 4.67
CA GLU A 15 -0.33 6.82 4.64
C GLU A 15 0.67 6.20 3.65
N VAL A 16 0.81 4.86 3.63
CA VAL A 16 1.64 4.17 2.63
C VAL A 16 1.10 4.45 1.23
N SER A 17 -0.21 4.32 1.04
CA SER A 17 -0.88 4.58 -0.24
C SER A 17 -0.66 6.02 -0.70
N ARG A 18 -0.73 6.98 0.24
CA ARG A 18 -0.47 8.40 -0.02
C ARG A 18 1.00 8.68 -0.32
N ARG A 19 1.95 8.05 0.38
CA ARG A 19 3.38 8.17 0.09
C ARG A 19 3.74 7.54 -1.24
N VAL A 20 3.19 6.37 -1.55
CA VAL A 20 3.34 5.71 -2.85
C VAL A 20 2.76 6.61 -3.94
N ALA A 21 1.55 7.13 -3.77
CA ALA A 21 0.96 8.08 -4.70
C ALA A 21 1.75 9.39 -4.83
N LEU A 22 2.38 9.91 -3.77
CA LEU A 22 3.20 11.13 -3.83
C LEU A 22 4.57 10.89 -4.48
N LEU A 23 5.22 9.78 -4.16
CA LEU A 23 6.53 9.39 -4.71
C LEU A 23 6.42 8.98 -6.18
N PHE A 24 5.25 8.52 -6.60
CA PHE A 24 5.00 7.98 -7.92
C PHE A 24 3.76 8.61 -8.57
N ALA A 25 3.53 9.90 -8.32
CA ALA A 25 2.30 10.62 -8.72
C ALA A 25 1.98 10.52 -10.22
N GLU A 26 2.98 10.27 -11.06
CA GLU A 26 2.81 10.09 -12.51
C GLU A 26 2.72 8.62 -12.95
N LYS A 27 3.05 7.66 -12.07
CA LYS A 27 3.19 6.23 -12.41
C LYS A 27 2.23 5.31 -11.67
N VAL A 28 1.53 5.79 -10.64
CA VAL A 28 0.50 5.03 -9.91
C VAL A 28 -0.88 5.50 -10.35
N GLU A 29 -1.63 4.59 -10.96
CA GLU A 29 -2.97 4.87 -11.51
C GLU A 29 -4.06 4.68 -10.47
N LYS A 30 -3.94 3.66 -9.62
CA LYS A 30 -4.97 3.30 -8.64
C LYS A 30 -4.37 2.62 -7.42
N VAL A 31 -4.90 2.93 -6.24
CA VAL A 31 -4.64 2.18 -5.01
C VAL A 31 -5.95 1.75 -4.40
N GLU A 32 -6.08 0.46 -4.10
CA GLU A 32 -7.22 -0.13 -3.40
C GLU A 32 -6.76 -0.74 -2.09
N ILE A 33 -7.57 -0.60 -1.04
CA ILE A 33 -7.24 -1.07 0.30
C ILE A 33 -8.34 -2.04 0.73
N ASP A 34 -7.92 -3.26 1.06
CA ASP A 34 -8.78 -4.28 1.65
C ASP A 34 -8.41 -4.41 3.12
N LEU A 35 -9.25 -3.84 3.98
CA LEU A 35 -9.00 -3.76 5.42
C LEU A 35 -9.28 -5.08 6.13
N ASP A 36 -10.29 -5.82 5.67
CA ASP A 36 -10.65 -7.12 6.22
C ASP A 36 -9.51 -8.13 6.02
N ASN A 37 -8.89 -8.10 4.83
CA ASN A 37 -7.78 -8.98 4.49
C ASN A 37 -6.39 -8.37 4.75
N LYS A 38 -6.31 -7.10 5.20
CA LYS A 38 -5.07 -6.34 5.38
C LYS A 38 -4.18 -6.33 4.13
N LYS A 39 -4.79 -6.13 2.96
CA LYS A 39 -4.09 -6.07 1.67
C LYS A 39 -4.17 -4.69 1.05
N VAL A 40 -3.13 -4.37 0.28
CA VAL A 40 -3.06 -3.17 -0.56
C VAL A 40 -2.82 -3.61 -1.98
N PHE A 41 -3.66 -3.13 -2.90
CA PHE A 41 -3.50 -3.35 -4.31
C PHE A 41 -3.09 -2.05 -4.98
N VAL A 42 -2.01 -2.09 -5.75
CA VAL A 42 -1.48 -0.92 -6.45
C VAL A 42 -1.51 -1.24 -7.94
N THR A 43 -2.19 -0.41 -8.71
CA THR A 43 -2.12 -0.40 -10.19
C THR A 43 -1.14 0.68 -10.59
N SER A 44 -0.06 0.27 -11.26
CA SER A 44 1.05 1.15 -11.62
C SER A 44 1.81 0.58 -12.80
N ALA A 45 2.43 1.46 -13.58
CA ALA A 45 3.41 1.08 -14.61
C ALA A 45 4.78 0.66 -14.03
N LEU A 46 4.96 0.77 -12.71
CA LEU A 46 6.19 0.38 -12.03
C LEU A 46 6.21 -1.14 -11.76
N PRO A 47 7.40 -1.75 -11.78
CA PRO A 47 7.55 -3.13 -11.37
C PRO A 47 7.29 -3.28 -9.86
N ALA A 48 6.91 -4.49 -9.46
CA ALA A 48 6.55 -4.80 -8.08
C ALA A 48 7.71 -4.58 -7.09
N ASP A 49 8.96 -4.81 -7.50
CA ASP A 49 10.14 -4.60 -6.67
C ASP A 49 10.33 -3.13 -6.29
N ASP A 50 10.24 -2.19 -7.24
CA ASP A 50 10.35 -0.75 -6.98
C ASP A 50 9.27 -0.25 -5.99
N LEU A 51 8.05 -0.76 -6.17
CA LEU A 51 6.94 -0.49 -5.25
C LEU A 51 7.24 -1.05 -3.86
N LEU A 52 7.69 -2.31 -3.77
CA LEU A 52 7.97 -2.98 -2.50
C LEU A 52 9.13 -2.30 -1.75
N GLU A 53 10.23 -1.96 -2.43
CA GLU A 53 11.36 -1.23 -1.83
C GLU A 53 10.91 0.12 -1.27
N THR A 54 10.07 0.84 -2.00
CA THR A 54 9.57 2.14 -1.56
C THR A 54 8.64 2.02 -0.35
N ILE A 55 7.81 0.98 -0.32
CA ILE A 55 6.98 0.68 0.84
C ILE A 55 7.85 0.28 2.04
N LYS A 56 8.90 -0.51 1.85
CA LYS A 56 9.85 -0.89 2.93
C LYS A 56 10.53 0.32 3.56
N LYS A 57 10.83 1.37 2.79
CA LYS A 57 11.37 2.66 3.31
C LYS A 57 10.43 3.36 4.30
N THR A 58 9.16 2.94 4.41
CA THR A 58 8.25 3.44 5.44
C THR A 58 8.47 2.79 6.82
N GLY A 59 9.40 1.83 6.92
CA GLY A 59 9.71 1.13 8.17
C GLY A 59 8.64 0.11 8.58
N LYS A 60 7.78 -0.30 7.64
CA LYS A 60 6.70 -1.26 7.86
C LYS A 60 7.11 -2.63 7.35
N GLU A 61 6.80 -3.67 8.11
CA GLU A 61 6.97 -5.06 7.68
C GLU A 61 5.94 -5.35 6.57
N THR A 62 6.43 -5.54 5.35
CA THR A 62 5.60 -5.75 4.17
C THR A 62 6.20 -6.82 3.27
N SER A 63 5.32 -7.61 2.66
CA SER A 63 5.67 -8.67 1.71
C SER A 63 4.84 -8.53 0.44
N TYR A 64 5.45 -8.88 -0.69
CA TYR A 64 4.75 -8.95 -1.96
C TYR A 64 3.98 -10.28 -2.04
N ILE A 65 2.69 -10.20 -2.37
CA ILE A 65 1.77 -11.34 -2.37
C ILE A 65 1.49 -11.86 -3.79
N GLY A 66 1.77 -11.05 -4.82
CA GLY A 66 1.49 -11.37 -6.22
C GLY A 66 0.66 -10.31 -6.94
N VAL A 67 0.38 -10.56 -8.21
CA VAL A 67 -0.50 -9.73 -9.04
C VAL A 67 -1.95 -10.11 -8.77
N LYS A 68 -2.85 -9.12 -8.67
CA LYS A 68 -4.29 -9.35 -8.54
C LYS A 68 -4.79 -10.07 -9.80
N GLN A 69 -5.33 -11.29 -9.65
CA GLN A 69 -6.01 -12.03 -10.72
C GLN A 69 -7.40 -11.46 -10.99
#